data_AF-A0A1Y2T214-F1
#
_entry.id   AF-A0A1Y2T214-F1
#
_cell.length_a   1.000
_cell.length_b   1.000
_cell.length_c   1.000
_cell.angle_alpha   90.00
_cell.angle_beta   90.00
_cell.angle_gamma   90.00
#
_symmetry.space_group_name_H-M   'P 1'
#
loop_
_entity.id
_entity.type
_entity.pdbx_description
1 polymer ?
#
loop_
_entity_poly.entity_id
_entity_poly.type
_entity_poly.pdbx_seq_one_letter_code
_entity_poly.pdbx_strand_id
1 'polypeptide(L)'
;MQHAILVATALLMWWPVCSPTRELPPLSEPGQMVYVFLAGLAQIAAFAVITFADVVLYPFYEEAPRVFGIDPMSDQQLAGVVMHLASGVIFVFAWILIFFRWVAREDRDATPGPAGPDRATV
;
A
#
# COMPACT_ATOMS: atom_id res chain seq x y z
N MET A 1 -12.55 15.88 13.49
CA MET A 1 -11.10 16.12 13.26
C MET A 1 -10.35 14.82 12.99
N GLN A 2 -10.42 13.79 13.85
CA GLN A 2 -9.76 12.48 13.64
C GLN A 2 -9.93 11.87 12.24
N HIS A 3 -11.17 11.79 11.73
CA HIS A 3 -11.46 11.21 10.42
C HIS A 3 -10.78 11.97 9.26
N ALA A 4 -10.66 13.30 9.36
CA ALA A 4 -10.02 14.10 8.34
C ALA A 4 -8.51 13.84 8.28
N ILE A 5 -7.86 13.67 9.43
CA ILE A 5 -6.43 13.34 9.51
C ILE A 5 -6.18 11.94 8.93
N LEU A 6 -7.00 10.95 9.29
CA LEU A 6 -6.87 9.59 8.75
C LEU A 6 -6.98 9.58 7.22
N VAL A 7 -7.96 10.29 6.67
CA VAL A 7 -8.13 10.40 5.22
C VAL A 7 -6.96 11.16 4.58
N ALA A 8 -6.54 12.29 5.16
CA ALA A 8 -5.42 13.07 4.63
C ALA A 8 -4.12 12.26 4.60
N THR A 9 -3.78 11.55 5.69
CA THR A 9 -2.58 10.71 5.75
C THR A 9 -2.66 9.54 4.77
N ALA A 10 -3.82 8.92 4.61
CA ALA A 10 -4.01 7.86 3.61
C ALA A 10 -3.79 8.40 2.18
N LEU A 11 -4.32 9.58 1.86
CA LEU A 11 -4.10 10.21 0.56
C LEU A 11 -2.62 10.53 0.31
N LEU A 12 -1.93 11.08 1.31
CA LEU A 12 -0.49 11.39 1.22
C LEU A 12 0.36 10.13 1.02
N MET A 13 0.03 9.04 1.70
CA MET A 13 0.72 7.75 1.54
C MET A 13 0.54 7.17 0.14
N TRP A 14 -0.67 7.24 -0.44
CA TRP A 14 -0.93 6.66 -1.76
C TRP A 14 -0.58 7.60 -2.92
N TRP A 15 -0.30 8.87 -2.64
CA TRP A 15 0.01 9.88 -3.66
C TRP A 15 1.17 9.49 -4.59
N PRO A 16 2.34 9.02 -4.10
CA PRO A 16 3.47 8.69 -4.98
C PRO A 16 3.19 7.55 -5.97
N VAL A 17 2.14 6.75 -5.72
CA VAL A 17 1.75 5.62 -6.55
C VAL A 17 0.60 5.99 -7.50
N CYS A 18 -0.42 6.68 -6.98
CA CYS A 18 -1.69 6.91 -7.66
C CYS A 18 -1.87 8.32 -8.24
N SER A 19 -0.84 9.17 -8.22
CA SER A 19 -0.98 10.56 -8.67
C SER A 19 -1.51 10.66 -10.11
N PRO A 20 -2.64 11.36 -10.33
CA PRO A 20 -3.21 11.57 -11.67
C PRO A 20 -2.68 12.83 -12.36
N THR A 21 -1.97 13.69 -11.63
CA THR A 21 -1.57 15.02 -12.13
C THR A 21 -0.24 14.98 -12.87
N ARG A 22 -0.14 15.77 -13.94
CA ARG A 22 1.13 15.97 -14.66
C ARG A 22 2.15 16.77 -13.86
N GLU A 23 1.71 17.63 -12.95
CA GLU A 23 2.57 18.52 -12.15
C GLU A 23 3.32 17.76 -11.06
N LEU A 24 2.70 16.73 -10.48
CA LEU A 24 3.30 15.84 -9.49
C LEU A 24 3.11 14.39 -9.98
N PRO A 25 3.84 13.94 -11.01
CA PRO A 25 3.63 12.61 -11.56
C PRO A 25 3.94 11.52 -10.52
N PRO A 26 3.36 10.33 -10.66
CA PRO A 26 3.70 9.21 -9.79
C PRO A 26 5.16 8.80 -10.02
N LEU A 27 5.75 8.08 -9.06
CA LEU A 27 7.10 7.54 -9.18
C LEU A 27 7.21 6.62 -10.41
N SER A 28 8.44 6.37 -10.88
CA SER A 28 8.68 5.33 -11.88
C SER A 28 8.18 3.97 -11.36
N GLU A 29 7.79 3.06 -12.25
CA GLU A 29 7.24 1.76 -11.85
C GLU A 29 8.17 0.98 -10.88
N PRO A 30 9.50 0.92 -11.11
CA PRO A 30 10.43 0.35 -10.12
C PRO A 30 10.45 1.11 -8.79
N GLY A 31 10.37 2.45 -8.84
CA GLY A 31 10.29 3.28 -7.64
C GLY A 31 9.01 3.04 -6.84
N GLN A 32 7.87 2.84 -7.51
CA GLN A 32 6.60 2.49 -6.87
C GLN A 32 6.69 1.11 -6.20
N MET A 33 7.30 0.12 -6.85
CA MET A 33 7.51 -1.22 -6.28
C MET A 33 8.33 -1.17 -4.99
N VAL A 34 9.44 -0.43 -5.00
CA VAL A 34 10.28 -0.22 -3.80
C VAL A 34 9.49 0.51 -2.72
N TYR A 35 8.78 1.58 -3.08
CA TYR A 35 7.98 2.35 -2.13
C TYR A 35 6.90 1.50 -1.43
N VAL A 36 6.10 0.75 -2.20
CA VAL A 36 5.04 -0.13 -1.67
C VAL A 36 5.63 -1.24 -0.80
N PHE A 37 6.77 -1.80 -1.19
CA PHE A 37 7.47 -2.80 -0.39
C PHE A 37 7.95 -2.24 0.96
N LEU A 38 8.59 -1.07 0.96
CA LEU A 38 9.04 -0.40 2.18
C LEU A 38 7.87 0.02 3.08
N ALA A 39 6.77 0.49 2.49
CA ALA A 39 5.54 0.77 3.22
C ALA A 39 4.98 -0.49 3.90
N GLY A 40 5.02 -1.63 3.21
CA GLY A 40 4.70 -2.93 3.79
C GLY A 40 5.61 -3.32 4.95
N LEU A 41 6.92 -3.06 4.86
CA LEU A 41 7.85 -3.29 5.97
C LEU A 41 7.57 -2.39 7.17
N ALA A 42 7.29 -1.11 6.94
CA ALA A 42 6.92 -0.17 8.00
C ALA A 42 5.65 -0.64 8.75
N GLN A 43 4.69 -1.25 8.04
CA GLN A 43 3.48 -1.82 8.63
C GLN A 43 3.79 -2.96 9.64
N ILE A 44 4.89 -3.69 9.48
CA ILE A 44 5.29 -4.76 10.42
C ILE A 44 5.54 -4.18 11.81
N ALA A 45 6.11 -2.97 11.91
CA ALA A 45 6.32 -2.32 13.20
C ALA A 45 5.00 -2.01 13.91
N ALA A 46 4.01 -1.47 13.19
CA ALA A 46 2.69 -1.21 13.74
C ALA A 46 1.98 -2.50 14.17
N PHE A 47 2.04 -3.54 13.34
CA PHE A 47 1.53 -4.87 13.66
C PHE A 47 2.16 -5.44 14.94
N ALA A 48 3.49 -5.35 15.06
CA ALA A 48 4.22 -5.90 16.18
C ALA A 48 3.84 -5.21 17.50
N VAL A 49 3.71 -3.87 17.49
CA VAL A 49 3.29 -3.10 18.66
C VAL A 49 1.88 -3.51 19.11
N ILE A 50 0.94 -3.69 18.19
CA ILE A 50 -0.45 -4.03 18.52
C ILE A 50 -0.57 -5.48 19.00
N THR A 51 0.11 -6.41 18.34
CA THR A 51 -0.09 -7.85 18.54
C THR A 51 0.74 -8.40 19.70
N PHE A 52 1.93 -7.87 19.93
CA PHE A 52 2.85 -8.38 20.96
C PHE A 52 2.95 -7.48 22.20
N ALA A 53 2.07 -6.49 22.35
CA ALA A 53 1.99 -5.74 23.59
C ALA A 53 1.48 -6.63 24.74
N ASP A 54 2.13 -6.55 25.89
CA ASP A 54 1.71 -7.23 27.12
C ASP A 54 0.52 -6.56 27.82
N VAL A 55 0.07 -5.41 27.30
CA VAL A 55 -1.04 -4.60 27.85
C VAL A 55 -2.04 -4.24 26.76
N VAL A 56 -3.28 -4.00 27.17
CA VAL A 56 -4.32 -3.44 26.30
C VAL A 56 -3.95 -1.99 26.00
N LEU A 57 -3.66 -1.69 24.73
CA LEU A 57 -3.17 -0.37 24.29
C LEU A 57 -4.22 0.74 24.44
N TYR A 58 -5.49 0.36 24.50
CA TYR A 58 -6.62 1.28 24.63
C TYR A 58 -7.48 0.89 25.84
N PRO A 59 -7.11 1.33 27.06
CA PRO A 59 -7.79 0.93 28.30
C PRO A 59 -9.29 1.21 28.34
N PHE A 60 -9.75 2.20 27.57
CA PHE A 60 -11.18 2.47 27.41
C PHE A 60 -11.99 1.25 26.94
N TYR A 61 -11.39 0.33 26.19
CA TYR A 61 -12.05 -0.91 25.75
C TYR A 61 -12.06 -2.03 26.79
N GLU A 62 -11.31 -1.89 27.90
CA GLU A 62 -11.40 -2.83 29.01
C GLU A 62 -12.73 -2.71 29.75
N GLU A 63 -13.24 -1.48 29.88
CA GLU A 63 -14.50 -1.17 30.57
C GLU A 63 -15.72 -1.28 29.65
N ALA A 64 -15.51 -1.45 28.34
CA ALA A 64 -16.58 -1.51 27.37
C ALA A 64 -17.42 -2.80 27.51
N PRO A 65 -18.75 -2.74 27.33
CA PRO A 65 -19.60 -3.93 27.31
C PRO A 65 -19.11 -4.93 26.25
N ARG A 66 -18.88 -6.18 26.66
CA ARG A 66 -18.37 -7.24 25.78
C ARG A 66 -19.48 -7.73 24.84
N VAL A 67 -19.43 -7.28 23.59
CA VAL A 67 -20.44 -7.64 22.57
C VAL A 67 -20.35 -9.11 22.15
N PHE A 68 -19.14 -9.66 22.07
CA PHE A 68 -18.87 -11.03 21.60
C PHE A 68 -18.30 -11.97 22.68
N GLY A 69 -18.20 -11.50 23.94
CA GLY A 69 -17.61 -12.28 25.04
C GLY A 69 -16.10 -12.53 24.92
N ILE A 70 -15.43 -11.88 23.97
CA ILE A 70 -13.98 -11.97 23.76
C ILE A 70 -13.27 -11.09 24.79
N ASP A 71 -12.16 -11.58 25.34
CA ASP A 71 -11.30 -10.83 26.25
C ASP A 71 -10.56 -9.70 25.50
N PRO A 72 -10.44 -8.48 26.06
CA PRO A 72 -9.84 -7.33 25.38
C PRO A 72 -8.42 -7.58 24.84
N MET A 73 -7.61 -8.37 25.54
CA MET A 73 -6.27 -8.71 25.08
C MET A 73 -6.32 -9.59 23.83
N SER A 74 -7.17 -10.62 23.86
CA SER A 74 -7.35 -11.52 22.71
C SER A 74 -7.96 -10.79 21.51
N ASP A 75 -8.88 -9.85 21.73
CA ASP A 75 -9.48 -9.03 20.68
C ASP A 75 -8.44 -8.13 20.00
N GLN A 76 -7.56 -7.46 20.77
CA GLN A 76 -6.46 -6.65 20.24
C GLN A 76 -5.49 -7.47 19.39
N GLN A 77 -5.07 -8.63 19.88
CA GLN A 77 -4.15 -9.51 19.16
C GLN A 77 -4.76 -10.00 17.84
N LEU A 78 -6.03 -10.40 17.87
CA LEU A 78 -6.77 -10.78 16.68
C LEU A 78 -6.88 -9.62 15.70
N ALA A 79 -7.22 -8.42 16.18
CA ALA A 79 -7.30 -7.22 15.38
C ALA A 79 -5.96 -6.89 14.70
N GLY A 80 -4.84 -7.03 15.42
CA GLY A 80 -3.49 -6.89 14.90
C GLY A 80 -3.19 -7.86 13.75
N VAL A 81 -3.48 -9.14 13.95
CA VAL A 81 -3.29 -10.17 12.91
C VAL A 81 -4.18 -9.94 11.69
N VAL A 82 -5.48 -9.69 11.91
CA VAL A 82 -6.45 -9.47 10.83
C VAL A 82 -6.08 -8.24 10.00
N MET A 83 -5.73 -7.12 10.64
CA MET A 83 -5.35 -5.91 9.91
C MET A 83 -4.07 -6.10 9.10
N HIS A 84 -3.09 -6.84 9.63
CA HIS A 84 -1.84 -7.09 8.94
C HIS A 84 -2.05 -7.95 7.69
N LEU A 85 -2.84 -9.03 7.80
CA LEU A 85 -3.18 -9.87 6.66
C LEU A 85 -3.96 -9.11 5.59
N ALA A 86 -4.97 -8.32 5.98
CA ALA A 86 -5.74 -7.52 5.05
C ALA A 86 -4.85 -6.52 4.29
N SER A 87 -3.96 -5.83 5.00
CA SER A 87 -3.02 -4.88 4.41
C SER A 87 -1.98 -5.57 3.53
N GLY A 88 -1.51 -6.76 3.92
CA GLY A 88 -0.59 -7.58 3.14
C GLY A 88 -1.17 -7.96 1.77
N VAL A 89 -2.45 -8.36 1.72
CA VAL A 89 -3.14 -8.63 0.45
C VAL A 89 -3.17 -7.38 -0.44
N ILE A 90 -3.46 -6.22 0.13
CA ILE A 90 -3.52 -4.94 -0.61
C ILE A 90 -2.15 -4.58 -1.18
N PHE A 91 -1.08 -4.64 -0.37
CA PHE A 91 0.26 -4.30 -0.84
C PHE A 91 0.79 -5.28 -1.88
N VAL A 92 0.59 -6.59 -1.69
CA VAL A 92 0.99 -7.61 -2.67
C VAL A 92 0.23 -7.41 -3.98
N PHE A 93 -1.08 -7.17 -3.92
CA PHE A 93 -1.88 -6.90 -5.11
C PHE A 93 -1.41 -5.64 -5.85
N ALA A 94 -1.20 -4.53 -5.14
CA ALA A 94 -0.68 -3.30 -5.72
C ALA A 94 0.69 -3.53 -6.39
N TRP A 95 1.59 -4.24 -5.71
CA TRP A 95 2.91 -4.57 -6.24
C TRP A 95 2.83 -5.39 -7.53
N ILE A 96 1.99 -6.42 -7.57
CA ILE A 96 1.75 -7.25 -8.75
C ILE A 96 1.22 -6.41 -9.92
N LEU A 97 0.25 -5.53 -9.67
CA LEU A 97 -0.30 -4.65 -10.71
C LEU A 97 0.78 -3.71 -11.28
N ILE A 98 1.61 -3.13 -10.41
CA ILE A 98 2.70 -2.25 -10.83
C ILE A 98 3.73 -3.03 -11.66
N PHE A 99 4.08 -4.24 -11.22
CA PHE A 99 5.02 -5.11 -11.95
C PHE A 99 4.54 -5.42 -13.36
N PHE A 100 3.30 -5.90 -13.53
CA PHE A 100 2.77 -6.18 -14.87
C PHE A 100 2.62 -4.92 -15.72
N ARG A 101 2.28 -3.79 -15.10
CA ARG A 101 2.23 -2.48 -15.79
C ARG A 101 3.61 -2.04 -16.28
N TRP A 102 4.67 -2.34 -15.53
CA TRP A 102 6.05 -2.07 -15.90
C TRP A 102 6.49 -2.93 -17.08
N VAL A 103 6.33 -4.25 -16.97
CA VAL A 103 6.68 -5.20 -18.04
C VAL A 103 5.96 -4.85 -19.35
N ALA A 104 4.66 -4.60 -19.28
CA ALA A 104 3.87 -4.24 -20.47
C ALA A 104 4.27 -2.90 -21.10
N ARG A 105 4.95 -2.00 -20.37
CA ARG A 105 5.52 -0.76 -20.90
C ARG A 105 6.86 -1.03 -21.58
N GLU A 106 7.73 -1.81 -20.95
CA GLU A 106 9.02 -2.18 -21.52
C GLU A 106 8.86 -2.94 -22.85
N ASP A 107 7.92 -3.88 -22.95
CA ASP A 107 7.63 -4.60 -24.20
C ASP A 107 7.20 -3.67 -25.35
N ARG A 108 6.48 -2.59 -25.03
CA ARG A 108 6.04 -1.59 -26.02
C ARG A 108 7.19 -0.73 -26.49
N ASP A 109 8.06 -0.32 -25.58
CA ASP A 109 9.21 0.53 -25.89
C ASP A 109 10.32 -0.26 -26.61
N ALA A 110 10.39 -1.58 -26.38
CA ALA A 110 11.34 -2.48 -27.02
C ALA A 110 11.01 -2.82 -28.49
N THR A 111 9.79 -2.55 -28.96
CA THR A 111 9.40 -2.77 -30.37
C THR A 111 9.54 -1.46 -31.14
N PRO A 112 10.60 -1.25 -31.96
CA PRO A 112 10.68 -0.06 -32.78
C PRO A 112 9.49 -0.09 -33.76
N GLY A 113 8.71 1.00 -33.80
CA GLY A 113 7.71 1.18 -34.85
C GLY A 113 8.36 1.00 -36.23
N PRO A 114 7.61 0.53 -37.25
CA PRO A 114 8.18 0.30 -38.57
C PRO A 114 8.93 1.55 -39.02
N ALA A 115 10.21 1.37 -39.37
CA ALA A 115 11.03 2.44 -39.92
C ALA A 115 10.21 3.11 -41.02
N GLY A 116 9.83 4.37 -40.80
CA GLY A 116 9.13 5.15 -41.82
C GLY A 116 9.96 5.09 -43.10
N PRO A 117 9.32 4.95 -44.27
CA PRO A 117 10.03 4.72 -45.52
C PRO A 117 11.11 5.78 -45.66
N ASP A 118 12.34 5.28 -45.70
CA ASP A 118 13.55 6.05 -45.93
C ASP A 118 13.28 6.94 -47.16
N ARG A 119 13.41 8.26 -46.97
CA ARG A 119 13.32 9.21 -48.08
C ARG A 119 14.60 9.08 -48.90
N ALA A 120 14.75 7.95 -49.56
CA ALA A 120 15.67 7.75 -50.65
C ALA A 120 14.91 8.01 -51.95
N THR A 121 15.44 8.94 -52.75
CA THR A 121 15.10 9.24 -54.15
C THR A 121 13.79 10.02 -54.34
N VAL A 122 13.88 11.33 -54.61
CA VAL A 122 14.00 11.98 -55.93
C VAL A 122 14.49 13.42 -55.73
#